data_AF-A0A0B6Y5Q8-F1
#
_entry.id   AF-A0A0B6Y5Q8-F1
#
_cell.length_a   1.000
_cell.length_b   1.000
_cell.length_c   1.000
_cell.angle_alpha   90.00
_cell.angle_beta   90.00
_cell.angle_gamma   90.00
#
_symmetry.space_group_name_H-M   'P 1'
#
loop_
_entity.id
_entity.type
_entity.pdbx_description
1 polymer ?
#
loop_
_entity_poly.entity_id
_entity_poly.type
_entity_poly.pdbx_seq_one_letter_code
_entity_poly.pdbx_strand_id
1 'polypeptide(L)' 'VAVAIDNVACGSSHTLAVSKGGEVWAWGCGPQLGLDDLRHAPVPRRIDMLQGQTVISVYCGDKHSLALVR' A
#
# COMPACT_ATOMS: atom_id res chain seq x y z
N VAL A 1 -18.85 0.73 -2.25
CA VAL A 1 -18.49 -0.62 -1.80
C VAL A 1 -17.45 -0.47 -0.70
N ALA A 2 -17.63 -1.10 0.46
CA ALA A 2 -16.64 -1.05 1.53
C ALA A 2 -15.54 -2.08 1.27
N VAL A 3 -14.27 -1.69 1.48
CA VAL A 3 -13.11 -2.59 1.35
C VAL A 3 -12.75 -3.09 2.74
N ALA A 4 -12.82 -4.40 2.96
CA ALA A 4 -12.40 -5.01 4.22
C ALA A 4 -10.87 -5.10 4.27
N ILE A 5 -10.25 -4.42 5.23
CA ILE A 5 -8.80 -4.38 5.42
C ILE A 5 -8.37 -5.51 6.35
N ASP A 6 -7.27 -6.18 6.01
CA ASP A 6 -6.68 -7.27 6.78
C ASP A 6 -5.44 -6.81 7.56
N ASN A 7 -4.57 -6.03 6.90
CA ASN A 7 -3.33 -5.53 7.50
C ASN A 7 -3.03 -4.09 7.04
N VAL A 8 -2.47 -3.30 7.96
CA VAL A 8 -2.06 -1.90 7.74
C VAL A 8 -0.66 -1.73 8.30
N ALA A 9 0.18 -0.97 7.59
CA ALA A 9 1.52 -0.60 8.04
C ALA A 9 1.77 0.90 7.82
N CYS A 10 2.44 1.54 8.78
CA CYS A 10 2.76 2.97 8.73
C CYS A 10 4.27 3.18 8.78
N GLY A 11 4.80 3.97 7.85
CA GLY A 11 6.14 4.55 7.94
C GLY A 11 6.08 5.99 8.45
N SER A 12 7.13 6.77 8.23
CA SER A 12 7.22 8.13 8.78
C SER A 12 6.28 9.13 8.13
N SER A 13 5.98 8.96 6.84
CA SER A 13 5.08 9.86 6.10
C SER A 13 4.17 9.13 5.12
N HIS A 14 4.06 7.81 5.23
CA HIS A 14 3.23 7.01 4.34
C HIS A 14 2.59 5.85 5.07
N THR A 15 1.53 5.32 4.47
CA THR A 15 0.80 4.18 4.99
C THR A 15 0.46 3.24 3.84
N LEU A 16 0.57 1.95 4.11
CA LEU A 16 0.08 0.88 3.24
C LEU A 16 -1.04 0.12 3.94
N ALA A 17 -1.99 -0.38 3.14
CA ALA A 17 -3.01 -1.31 3.59
C ALA A 17 -3.22 -2.40 2.56
N VAL A 18 -3.48 -3.63 3.02
CA VAL A 18 -3.90 -4.74 2.16
C VAL A 18 -5.31 -5.19 2.56
N SER A 19 -6.16 -5.37 1.56
CA SER A 19 -7.53 -5.87 1.75
C SER A 19 -7.54 -7.39 1.93
N LYS A 20 -8.64 -7.95 2.45
CA LYS A 20 -8.87 -9.40 2.47
C LYS A 20 -8.86 -10.05 1.08
N GLY A 21 -9.02 -9.27 0.02
CA GLY A 21 -8.93 -9.70 -1.38
C GLY A 21 -7.52 -9.58 -1.98
N GLY A 22 -6.52 -9.15 -1.20
CA GLY A 22 -5.14 -8.98 -1.66
C GLY A 22 -4.87 -7.65 -2.38
N GLU A 23 -5.82 -6.72 -2.41
CA GLU A 23 -5.61 -5.40 -3.02
C GLU A 23 -4.78 -4.51 -2.09
N VAL A 24 -3.72 -3.91 -2.62
CA VAL A 24 -2.86 -3.00 -1.86
C VAL A 24 -3.19 -1.55 -2.14
N TRP A 25 -3.23 -0.75 -1.08
CA TRP A 25 -3.53 0.67 -1.09
C TRP A 25 -2.41 1.43 -0.40
N ALA A 26 -2.09 2.62 -0.91
CA ALA A 26 -1.08 3.51 -0.37
C ALA A 26 -1.59 4.96 -0.26
N TRP A 27 -1.16 5.67 0.78
CA TRP A 27 -1.35 7.11 0.93
C TRP A 27 -0.25 7.75 1.77
N GLY A 28 -0.15 9.08 1.71
CA GLY A 28 0.88 9.90 2.35
C GLY A 28 1.81 10.57 1.34
N CYS A 29 3.11 10.63 1.65
CA CYS A 29 4.12 11.39 0.92
C CYS A 29 5.37 10.55 0.67
N GLY A 30 5.86 10.55 -0.56
CA GLY A 30 7.15 10.03 -0.97
C GLY A 30 7.07 8.92 -2.03
N PRO A 31 8.22 8.53 -2.59
CA PRO A 31 8.28 7.49 -3.62
C PRO A 31 7.89 6.10 -3.11
N GLN A 32 7.97 5.86 -1.79
CA GLN A 32 7.62 4.58 -1.18
C GLN A 32 6.13 4.24 -1.23
N LEU A 33 5.29 5.13 -1.77
CA LEU A 33 3.90 4.83 -2.11
C LEU A 33 3.79 3.80 -3.24
N GLY A 34 4.80 3.68 -4.12
CA GLY A 34 4.74 2.79 -5.28
C GLY A 34 3.65 3.19 -6.29
N LEU A 35 3.33 4.49 -6.37
CA LEU A 35 2.30 5.05 -7.25
C LEU A 35 2.93 5.79 -8.45
N ASP A 36 3.84 5.13 -9.15
CA ASP A 36 4.59 5.68 -10.30
C ASP A 36 5.17 7.08 -9.98
N ASP A 37 4.81 8.11 -10.75
CA ASP A 37 5.29 9.49 -10.60
C ASP A 37 4.61 10.27 -9.45
N LEU A 38 3.61 9.67 -8.80
CA LEU A 38 2.83 10.35 -7.77
C LEU A 38 3.53 10.25 -6.41
N ARG A 39 4.19 11.34 -6.01
CA ARG A 39 4.90 11.44 -4.72
C ARG A 39 4.03 11.92 -3.57
N HIS A 40 2.74 12.16 -3.79
CA HIS A 40 1.83 12.57 -2.73
C HIS A 40 0.41 12.08 -3.03
N ALA A 41 -0.16 11.32 -2.09
CA ALA A 41 -1.52 10.81 -2.16
C ALA A 41 -2.24 11.14 -0.83
N PRO A 42 -3.09 12.18 -0.78
CA PRO A 42 -3.77 12.58 0.46
C PRO A 42 -4.86 11.61 0.90
N VAL A 43 -5.27 10.68 0.02
CA VAL A 43 -6.26 9.64 0.26
C VAL A 43 -5.74 8.29 -0.23
N PRO A 44 -6.23 7.15 0.31
CA PRO A 44 -5.85 5.82 -0.16
C PRO A 44 -6.03 5.66 -1.67
N ARG A 45 -4.96 5.26 -2.35
CA ARG A 45 -4.95 4.91 -3.77
C ARG A 45 -4.48 3.48 -3.95
N ARG A 46 -5.15 2.73 -4.82
CA ARG A 46 -4.75 1.36 -5.13
C ARG A 46 -3.43 1.34 -5.90
N ILE A 47 -2.55 0.40 -5.57
CA ILE A 47 -1.31 0.14 -6.31
C ILE A 47 -1.63 -0.85 -7.43
N ASP A 48 -1.91 -0.34 -8.62
CA ASP A 48 -2.36 -1.18 -9.74
C ASP A 48 -1.28 -2.13 -10.27
N MET A 49 0.01 -1.83 -10.05
CA MET A 49 1.13 -2.72 -10.40
C MET A 49 1.09 -4.08 -9.68
N LEU A 50 0.38 -4.16 -8.53
CA LEU A 50 0.24 -5.40 -7.77
C LEU A 50 -1.03 -6.20 -8.14
N GLN A 51 -1.82 -5.75 -9.12
CA GLN A 51 -2.99 -6.50 -9.56
C GLN A 51 -2.60 -7.89 -10.10
N GLY A 52 -3.42 -8.89 -9.77
CA GLY A 52 -3.16 -10.28 -10.12
C GLY A 52 -2.21 -11.01 -9.16
N GLN A 53 -1.55 -10.29 -8.24
CA GLN A 53 -0.74 -10.89 -7.18
C GLN A 53 -1.59 -11.08 -5.92
N THR A 54 -1.39 -12.19 -5.21
CA THR A 54 -2.04 -12.40 -3.91
C THR A 54 -1.13 -11.84 -2.81
N VAL A 55 -1.28 -10.55 -2.51
CA VAL A 55 -0.55 -9.91 -1.40
C VAL A 55 -1.20 -10.32 -0.08
N ILE A 56 -0.39 -10.80 0.86
CA ILE A 56 -0.86 -11.34 2.14
C ILE A 56 -0.46 -10.49 3.34
N SER A 57 0.53 -9.60 3.20
CA SER A 57 0.89 -8.63 4.26
C SER A 57 1.69 -7.47 3.68
N VAL A 58 1.65 -6.32 4.36
CA VAL A 58 2.41 -5.12 4.01
C VAL A 58 3.24 -4.65 5.20
N TYR A 59 4.39 -4.03 4.94
CA TYR A 59 5.29 -3.49 5.95
C TYR A 59 5.85 -2.14 5.49
N CYS A 60 6.08 -1.25 6.44
CA CYS A 60 6.66 0.06 6.19
C CYS A 60 7.83 0.30 7.14
N GLY A 61 8.94 0.78 6.58
CA GLY A 61 10.01 1.43 7.35
C GLY A 61 9.89 2.95 7.25
N ASP A 62 10.96 3.67 7.62
CA ASP A 62 10.98 5.15 7.54
C ASP A 62 10.68 5.65 6.12
N LYS A 63 11.40 5.13 5.12
CA LYS A 63 11.33 5.53 3.70
C LYS A 63 11.27 4.35 2.72
N HIS A 64 10.80 3.20 3.17
CA HIS A 64 10.66 2.02 2.32
C HIS A 64 9.39 1.24 2.65
N SER A 65 8.96 0.45 1.68
CA SER A 65 7.70 -0.30 1.65
C SER A 65 7.96 -1.72 1.18
N LEU A 66 7.32 -2.69 1.81
CA LEU A 66 7.35 -4.10 1.39
C LEU A 66 5.92 -4.63 1.29
N ALA A 67 5.69 -5.47 0.28
CA ALA A 67 4.50 -6.29 0.13
C ALA A 67 4.93 -7.76 0.01
N LEU A 68 4.43 -8.61 0.90
CA LEU A 68 4.69 -10.05 0.84
C LEU A 68 3.61 -10.69 -0.03
N VAL A 69 4.04 -11.38 -1.08
CA VAL A 69 3.19 -12.14 -1.99
C VAL A 69 3.27 -13.63 -1.69
N ARG A 70 2.17 -14.35 -1.92
CA ARG A 70 2.13 -15.82 -1.82
C ARG A 70 2.76 -16.49 -3.03
#